data_AF-A0A6G3XN57-F1
#
_entry.id   AF-A0A6G3XN57-F1
#
_cell.length_a   1.000
_cell.length_b   1.000
_cell.length_c   1.000
_cell.angle_alpha   90.00
_cell.angle_beta   90.00
_cell.angle_gamma   90.00
#
_symmetry.space_group_name_H-M   'P 1'
#
loop_
_entity.id
_entity.type
_entity.pdbx_description
1 polymer ?
#
loop_
_entity_poly.entity_id
_entity_poly.type
_entity_poly.pdbx_seq_one_letter_code
_entity_poly.pdbx_strand_id
1 'polypeptide(L)'
;GIGGAILEDGQVKRGKYGVAGEFGHMQVVPSGHRCPCGNRGCWEQYSSGNALVREARELAAADSPVAHYLLDRVKGNVSDITGPLITELAREGDAMCIELLQDIGQWLGIGIANLAAALDPSCFVIGGGVSAADDLLINPARDAFKRHLTGRGYRPEA
;
A
#
# COMPACT_ATOMS: atom_id res chain seq x y z
N GLY A 1 -8.74 -0.77 -1.12
CA GLY A 1 -8.48 0.67 -0.94
C GLY A 1 -7.69 0.90 0.33
N ILE A 2 -7.60 2.15 0.75
CA ILE A 2 -7.01 2.57 2.03
C ILE A 2 -8.04 3.40 2.77
N GLY A 3 -8.38 3.00 3.99
CA GLY A 3 -9.16 3.81 4.94
C GLY A 3 -8.29 4.25 6.10
N GLY A 4 -8.75 5.22 6.88
CA GLY A 4 -8.03 5.71 8.03
C GLY A 4 -8.93 6.34 9.09
N ALA A 5 -8.37 6.50 10.27
CA ALA A 5 -9.01 7.19 11.38
C ALA A 5 -7.95 7.95 12.17
N ILE A 6 -8.36 9.09 12.74
CA ILE A 6 -7.54 9.86 13.68
C ILE A 6 -8.13 9.62 15.07
N LEU A 7 -7.31 9.12 15.99
CA LEU A 7 -7.66 8.97 17.40
C LEU A 7 -6.86 9.99 18.21
N GLU A 8 -7.57 10.91 18.86
CA GLU A 8 -6.97 11.95 19.71
C GLU A 8 -7.83 12.06 20.98
N ASP A 9 -7.19 12.04 22.14
CA ASP A 9 -7.82 12.03 23.47
C ASP A 9 -8.90 10.95 23.65
N GLY A 10 -8.63 9.75 23.12
CA GLY A 10 -9.56 8.61 23.18
C GLY A 10 -10.79 8.75 22.28
N GLN A 11 -10.84 9.77 21.43
CA GLN A 11 -11.98 10.04 20.54
C GLN A 11 -11.60 9.98 19.07
N VAL A 12 -12.46 9.32 18.29
CA VAL A 12 -12.31 9.29 16.83
C VAL A 12 -12.72 10.64 16.25
N LYS A 13 -11.78 11.33 15.62
CA LYS A 13 -12.04 12.60 14.93
C LYS A 13 -12.60 12.32 13.54
N ARG A 14 -13.85 12.75 13.33
CA ARG A 14 -14.58 12.59 12.07
C ARG A 14 -14.61 13.85 11.21
N GLY A 15 -14.14 14.97 11.74
CA GLY A 15 -14.25 16.29 11.10
C GLY A 15 -15.68 16.81 11.04
N LYS A 16 -15.85 18.02 10.51
CA LYS A 16 -17.15 18.73 10.47
C LYS A 16 -18.24 17.97 9.71
N TYR A 17 -17.86 17.26 8.65
CA TYR A 17 -18.79 16.59 7.73
C TYR A 17 -18.74 15.06 7.82
N GLY A 18 -18.02 14.51 8.81
CA GLY A 18 -17.97 13.06 9.03
C GLY A 18 -16.99 12.28 8.15
N VAL A 19 -16.16 12.96 7.33
CA VAL A 19 -15.29 12.36 6.31
C VAL A 19 -13.79 12.55 6.58
N ALA A 20 -13.41 12.96 7.80
CA ALA A 20 -11.99 12.97 8.17
C ALA A 20 -11.45 11.52 8.23
N GLY A 21 -10.22 11.32 7.77
CA GLY A 21 -9.60 9.99 7.71
C GLY A 21 -9.67 9.30 6.34
N GLU A 22 -10.25 9.95 5.33
CA GLU A 22 -10.25 9.50 3.92
C GLU A 22 -8.85 9.61 3.26
N PHE A 23 -7.82 9.09 3.95
CA PHE A 23 -6.41 9.22 3.57
C PHE A 23 -6.09 8.50 2.26
N GLY A 24 -6.83 7.43 1.93
CA GLY A 24 -6.65 6.72 0.66
C GLY A 24 -6.84 7.61 -0.56
N HIS A 25 -7.59 8.70 -0.43
CA HIS A 25 -7.84 9.65 -1.51
C HIS A 25 -6.88 10.84 -1.56
N MET A 26 -5.91 10.94 -0.62
CA MET A 26 -4.82 11.89 -0.73
C MET A 26 -4.06 11.67 -2.04
N GLN A 27 -3.80 12.74 -2.79
CA GLN A 27 -3.01 12.63 -4.01
C GLN A 27 -1.53 12.49 -3.66
N VAL A 28 -0.93 11.37 -4.04
CA VAL A 28 0.51 11.10 -3.86
C VAL A 28 1.28 11.12 -5.18
N VAL A 29 0.58 10.94 -6.31
CA VAL A 29 1.16 11.04 -7.66
C VAL A 29 0.28 11.95 -8.51
N PRO A 30 0.66 13.22 -8.72
CA PRO A 30 -0.05 14.11 -9.64
C PRO A 30 -0.25 13.47 -11.01
N SER A 31 -1.46 13.58 -11.56
CA SER A 31 -1.84 13.00 -12.87
C SER A 31 -1.72 11.48 -12.99
N GLY A 32 -1.57 10.75 -11.88
CA GLY A 32 -1.38 9.30 -11.89
C GLY A 32 -2.65 8.47 -12.19
N HIS A 33 -2.68 7.23 -11.66
CA HIS A 33 -3.78 6.29 -11.90
C HIS A 33 -5.15 6.87 -11.52
N ARG A 34 -6.16 6.51 -12.31
CA ARG A 34 -7.54 6.94 -12.09
C ARG A 34 -8.12 6.22 -10.88
N CYS A 35 -8.70 6.99 -9.97
CA CYS A 35 -9.36 6.46 -8.77
C CYS A 35 -10.88 6.37 -9.02
N PRO A 36 -11.58 5.35 -8.50
CA PRO A 36 -13.04 5.28 -8.56
C PRO A 36 -13.76 6.49 -7.92
N CYS A 37 -13.10 7.20 -7.00
CA CYS A 37 -13.64 8.43 -6.41
C CYS A 37 -13.73 9.61 -7.40
N GLY A 38 -13.22 9.47 -8.63
CA GLY A 38 -13.23 10.48 -9.69
C GLY A 38 -11.91 11.22 -9.89
N ASN A 39 -11.01 11.17 -8.91
CA ASN A 39 -9.69 11.83 -8.96
C ASN A 39 -8.62 10.97 -9.65
N ARG A 40 -7.38 11.50 -9.70
CA ARG A 40 -6.19 10.80 -10.14
C ARG A 40 -5.10 10.88 -9.09
N GLY A 41 -4.32 9.80 -8.98
CA GLY A 41 -3.14 9.79 -8.11
C GLY A 41 -3.42 9.54 -6.64
N CYS A 42 -4.62 9.09 -6.29
CA CYS A 42 -4.98 8.75 -4.92
C CYS A 42 -4.06 7.65 -4.37
N TRP A 43 -3.63 7.80 -3.12
CA TRP A 43 -2.71 6.89 -2.44
C TRP A 43 -3.13 5.42 -2.52
N GLU A 44 -4.42 5.14 -2.40
CA GLU A 44 -4.94 3.78 -2.48
C GLU A 44 -4.73 3.09 -3.85
N GLN A 45 -4.49 3.87 -4.90
CA GLN A 45 -4.16 3.32 -6.22
C GLN A 45 -2.75 2.74 -6.27
N TYR A 46 -1.90 3.02 -5.27
CA TYR A 46 -0.52 2.56 -5.20
C TYR A 46 -0.23 1.67 -4.01
N SER A 47 -0.94 1.85 -2.89
CA SER A 47 -0.70 1.09 -1.65
C SER A 47 -1.96 0.32 -1.21
N SER A 48 -2.50 -0.54 -2.06
CA SER A 48 -3.64 -1.39 -1.69
C SER A 48 -3.60 -2.76 -2.35
N GLY A 49 -4.39 -3.71 -1.83
CA GLY A 49 -4.53 -5.03 -2.47
C GLY A 49 -5.07 -4.97 -3.90
N ASN A 50 -5.88 -3.96 -4.23
CA ASN A 50 -6.34 -3.76 -5.61
C ASN A 50 -5.21 -3.28 -6.51
N ALA A 51 -4.30 -2.44 -6.00
CA ALA A 51 -3.09 -2.05 -6.71
C ALA A 51 -2.22 -3.28 -6.97
N LEU A 52 -1.95 -4.08 -5.92
CA LEU A 52 -1.17 -5.30 -6.00
C LEU A 52 -1.68 -6.26 -7.09
N VAL A 53 -2.98 -6.56 -7.07
CA VAL A 53 -3.60 -7.47 -8.05
C VAL A 53 -3.61 -6.88 -9.46
N ARG A 54 -3.80 -5.56 -9.60
CA ARG A 54 -3.77 -4.89 -10.90
C ARG A 54 -2.39 -5.04 -11.53
N GLU A 55 -1.32 -4.66 -10.83
CA GLU A 55 0.05 -4.74 -11.37
C GLU A 55 0.42 -6.19 -11.74
N ALA A 56 0.11 -7.16 -10.87
CA ALA A 56 0.36 -8.57 -11.15
C ALA A 56 -0.37 -9.07 -12.41
N ARG A 57 -1.63 -8.67 -12.59
CA ARG A 57 -2.43 -9.04 -13.77
C ARG A 57 -1.96 -8.34 -15.03
N GLU A 58 -1.52 -7.10 -14.95
CA GLU A 58 -0.96 -6.37 -16.09
C GLU A 58 0.32 -7.05 -16.60
N LEU A 59 1.24 -7.42 -15.70
CA LEU A 59 2.45 -8.17 -16.06
C LEU A 59 2.12 -9.56 -16.64
N ALA A 60 1.18 -10.28 -16.03
CA ALA A 60 0.75 -11.59 -16.49
C ALA A 60 0.06 -11.53 -17.87
N ALA A 61 -0.82 -10.55 -18.09
CA ALA A 61 -1.52 -10.37 -19.37
C ALA A 61 -0.57 -9.91 -20.49
N ALA A 62 0.53 -9.26 -20.15
CA ALA A 62 1.59 -8.87 -21.09
C ALA A 62 2.56 -10.02 -21.43
N ASP A 63 2.32 -11.24 -20.93
CA ASP A 63 3.22 -12.39 -21.09
C ASP A 63 4.66 -12.08 -20.65
N SER A 64 4.78 -11.33 -19.55
CA SER A 64 6.09 -10.92 -19.04
C SER A 64 6.84 -12.14 -18.48
N PRO A 65 8.14 -12.31 -18.82
CA PRO A 65 8.94 -13.43 -18.32
C PRO A 65 9.00 -13.53 -16.79
N VAL A 66 8.93 -12.39 -16.08
CA VAL A 66 8.95 -12.37 -14.61
C VAL A 66 7.63 -12.84 -14.00
N ALA A 67 6.55 -12.93 -14.78
CA ALA A 67 5.23 -13.38 -14.33
C ALA A 67 4.94 -14.86 -14.65
N HIS A 68 5.86 -15.59 -15.30
CA HIS A 68 5.64 -16.98 -15.72
C HIS A 68 5.27 -17.90 -14.55
N TYR A 69 5.98 -17.82 -13.41
CA TYR A 69 5.67 -18.67 -12.25
C TYR A 69 4.27 -18.40 -11.71
N LEU A 70 3.87 -17.12 -11.59
CA LEU A 70 2.51 -16.75 -11.21
C LEU A 70 1.47 -17.28 -12.21
N LEU A 71 1.73 -17.12 -13.52
CA LEU A 71 0.85 -17.60 -14.59
C LEU A 71 0.67 -19.13 -14.55
N ASP A 72 1.73 -19.88 -14.32
CA ASP A 72 1.69 -21.34 -14.19
C ASP A 72 0.79 -21.76 -13.01
N ARG A 73 0.88 -21.05 -11.88
CA ARG A 73 0.05 -21.32 -10.69
C ARG A 73 -1.44 -21.10 -10.94
N VAL A 74 -1.81 -20.23 -11.89
CA VAL A 74 -3.20 -20.00 -12.32
C VAL A 74 -3.54 -20.68 -13.65
N LYS A 75 -2.68 -21.60 -14.15
CA LYS A 75 -2.89 -22.32 -15.42
C LYS A 75 -3.18 -21.39 -16.60
N GLY A 76 -2.51 -20.23 -16.62
CA GLY A 76 -2.68 -19.19 -17.64
C GLY A 76 -3.94 -18.32 -17.49
N ASN A 77 -4.82 -18.57 -16.51
CA ASN A 77 -6.00 -17.74 -16.30
C ASN A 77 -5.67 -16.52 -15.41
N VAL A 78 -5.34 -15.40 -16.04
CA VAL A 78 -5.01 -14.12 -15.36
C VAL A 78 -6.11 -13.67 -14.38
N SER A 79 -7.38 -13.99 -14.64
CA SER A 79 -8.49 -13.59 -13.77
C SER A 79 -8.49 -14.27 -12.41
N ASP A 80 -7.77 -15.39 -12.27
CA ASP A 80 -7.63 -16.15 -11.02
C ASP A 80 -6.48 -15.62 -10.13
N ILE A 81 -5.71 -14.64 -10.60
CA ILE A 81 -4.67 -13.97 -9.79
C ILE A 81 -5.35 -13.16 -8.69
N THR A 82 -4.99 -13.44 -7.42
CA THR A 82 -5.54 -12.78 -6.23
C THR A 82 -4.43 -12.33 -5.28
N GLY A 83 -4.72 -11.36 -4.41
CA GLY A 83 -3.77 -10.89 -3.40
C GLY A 83 -3.23 -11.99 -2.47
N PRO A 84 -4.07 -12.91 -1.95
CA PRO A 84 -3.60 -14.05 -1.17
C PRO A 84 -2.62 -14.95 -1.94
N LEU A 85 -2.90 -15.26 -3.21
CA LEU A 85 -1.98 -16.04 -4.05
C LEU A 85 -0.64 -15.32 -4.21
N ILE A 86 -0.63 -14.03 -4.52
CA ILE A 86 0.61 -13.24 -4.64
C ILE A 86 1.40 -13.29 -3.32
N THR A 87 0.71 -13.17 -2.18
CA THR A 87 1.35 -13.24 -0.85
C THR A 87 1.92 -14.63 -0.55
N GLU A 88 1.21 -15.69 -0.92
CA GLU A 88 1.68 -17.08 -0.80
C GLU A 88 2.97 -17.29 -1.62
N LEU A 89 2.96 -16.92 -2.89
CA LEU A 89 4.11 -17.11 -3.78
C LEU A 89 5.31 -16.26 -3.34
N ALA A 90 5.09 -15.04 -2.84
CA ALA A 90 6.16 -14.23 -2.25
C ALA A 90 6.82 -14.93 -1.05
N ARG A 91 6.03 -15.61 -0.21
CA ARG A 91 6.55 -16.40 0.92
C ARG A 91 7.29 -17.67 0.48
N GLU A 92 6.94 -18.21 -0.68
CA GLU A 92 7.68 -19.30 -1.34
C GLU A 92 8.99 -18.83 -1.99
N GLY A 93 9.25 -17.52 -2.04
CA GLY A 93 10.47 -16.94 -2.59
C GLY A 93 10.35 -16.49 -4.04
N ASP A 94 9.15 -16.38 -4.60
CA ASP A 94 8.95 -15.82 -5.93
C ASP A 94 9.37 -14.34 -5.97
N ALA A 95 10.38 -14.03 -6.78
CA ALA A 95 11.01 -12.71 -6.79
C ALA A 95 10.04 -11.60 -7.23
N MET A 96 9.18 -11.86 -8.21
CA MET A 96 8.24 -10.87 -8.72
C MET A 96 7.15 -10.56 -7.68
N CYS A 97 6.59 -11.58 -7.03
CA CYS A 97 5.61 -11.38 -5.97
C CYS A 97 6.20 -10.64 -4.75
N ILE A 98 7.47 -10.91 -4.42
CA ILE A 98 8.21 -10.15 -3.39
C ILE A 98 8.34 -8.68 -3.81
N GLU A 99 8.81 -8.41 -5.02
CA GLU A 99 8.98 -7.05 -5.55
C GLU A 99 7.67 -6.26 -5.52
N LEU A 100 6.57 -6.86 -5.98
CA LEU A 100 5.26 -6.22 -5.94
C LEU A 100 4.83 -5.85 -4.51
N LEU A 101 5.05 -6.71 -3.52
CA LEU A 101 4.75 -6.38 -2.12
C LEU A 101 5.66 -5.29 -1.57
N GLN A 102 6.93 -5.27 -1.98
CA GLN A 102 7.88 -4.23 -1.63
C GLN A 102 7.44 -2.87 -2.19
N ASP A 103 6.93 -2.82 -3.42
CA ASP A 103 6.39 -1.60 -4.03
C ASP A 103 5.18 -1.07 -3.26
N ILE A 104 4.23 -1.95 -2.89
CA ILE A 104 3.10 -1.57 -2.04
C ILE A 104 3.61 -1.00 -0.71
N GLY A 105 4.60 -1.67 -0.09
CA GLY A 105 5.20 -1.21 1.16
C GLY A 105 5.87 0.14 1.01
N GLN A 106 6.63 0.37 -0.06
CA GLN A 106 7.26 1.66 -0.33
C GLN A 106 6.22 2.80 -0.40
N TRP A 107 5.13 2.60 -1.14
CA TRP A 107 4.05 3.59 -1.20
C TRP A 107 3.34 3.78 0.14
N LEU A 108 3.18 2.71 0.92
CA LEU A 108 2.64 2.80 2.29
C LEU A 108 3.52 3.70 3.16
N GLY A 109 4.83 3.49 3.14
CA GLY A 109 5.78 4.29 3.92
C GLY A 109 5.79 5.77 3.54
N ILE A 110 5.70 6.09 2.24
CA ILE A 110 5.59 7.47 1.74
C ILE A 110 4.35 8.17 2.29
N GLY A 111 3.18 7.53 2.20
CA GLY A 111 1.95 8.12 2.69
C GLY A 111 1.92 8.28 4.21
N ILE A 112 2.47 7.32 4.96
CA ILE A 112 2.62 7.43 6.42
C ILE A 112 3.55 8.59 6.78
N ALA A 113 4.66 8.80 6.06
CA ALA A 113 5.56 9.93 6.31
C ALA A 113 4.86 11.28 6.09
N ASN A 114 4.01 11.38 5.06
CA ASN A 114 3.18 12.57 4.82
C ASN A 114 2.18 12.80 5.96
N LEU A 115 1.54 11.74 6.46
CA LEU A 115 0.65 11.84 7.62
C LEU A 115 1.39 12.22 8.89
N ALA A 116 2.61 11.73 9.10
CA ALA A 116 3.44 12.14 10.23
C ALA A 116 3.73 13.64 10.17
N ALA A 117 4.06 14.17 9.00
CA ALA A 117 4.27 15.60 8.82
C ALA A 117 3.00 16.42 9.13
N ALA A 118 1.82 15.90 8.80
CA ALA A 118 0.55 16.59 8.99
C ALA A 118 -0.03 16.49 10.41
N LEU A 119 0.16 15.34 11.08
CA LEU A 119 -0.57 14.99 12.31
C LEU A 119 0.33 14.80 13.53
N ASP A 120 1.62 14.51 13.32
CA ASP A 120 2.60 14.20 14.37
C ASP A 120 2.11 13.22 15.46
N PRO A 121 1.56 12.05 15.10
CA PRO A 121 1.01 11.12 16.08
C PRO A 121 2.12 10.36 16.81
N SER A 122 1.79 9.83 17.99
CA SER A 122 2.70 8.96 18.75
C SER A 122 2.86 7.55 18.16
N CYS A 123 1.93 7.09 17.33
CA CYS A 123 1.96 5.76 16.71
C CYS A 123 1.07 5.70 15.46
N PHE A 124 1.45 4.85 14.51
CA PHE A 124 0.60 4.43 13.40
C PHE A 124 0.20 2.96 13.58
N VAL A 125 -1.10 2.67 13.50
CA VAL A 125 -1.62 1.31 13.53
C VAL A 125 -2.06 0.93 12.11
N ILE A 126 -1.43 -0.11 11.57
CA ILE A 126 -1.70 -0.61 10.21
C ILE A 126 -2.56 -1.86 10.34
N GLY A 127 -3.67 -1.90 9.63
CA GLY A 127 -4.57 -3.05 9.56
C GLY A 127 -5.00 -3.38 8.14
N GLY A 128 -6.01 -4.25 8.01
CA GLY A 128 -6.57 -4.67 6.72
C GLY A 128 -5.84 -5.86 6.09
N GLY A 129 -6.44 -6.47 5.06
CA GLY A 129 -5.99 -7.76 4.53
C GLY A 129 -4.56 -7.80 4.00
N VAL A 130 -4.03 -6.68 3.48
CA VAL A 130 -2.65 -6.64 2.96
C VAL A 130 -1.60 -6.66 4.07
N SER A 131 -1.95 -6.26 5.29
CA SER A 131 -1.05 -6.35 6.46
C SER A 131 -0.70 -7.80 6.81
N ALA A 132 -1.45 -8.79 6.30
CA ALA A 132 -1.13 -10.20 6.45
C ALA A 132 0.18 -10.61 5.75
N ALA A 133 0.71 -9.79 4.82
CA ALA A 133 2.04 -9.99 4.23
C ALA A 133 3.19 -9.75 5.23
N ASP A 134 2.89 -9.22 6.42
CA ASP A 134 3.81 -9.05 7.55
C ASP A 134 5.12 -8.34 7.13
N ASP A 135 6.28 -8.93 7.43
CA ASP A 135 7.60 -8.38 7.12
C ASP A 135 7.83 -8.05 5.64
N LEU A 136 7.17 -8.75 4.71
CA LEU A 136 7.30 -8.47 3.27
C LEU A 136 6.72 -7.10 2.88
N LEU A 137 5.77 -6.59 3.67
CA LEU A 137 5.16 -5.28 3.47
C LEU A 137 5.71 -4.24 4.46
N ILE A 138 5.79 -4.62 5.74
CA ILE A 138 6.10 -3.69 6.82
C ILE A 138 7.56 -3.21 6.76
N ASN A 139 8.51 -4.07 6.39
CA ASN A 139 9.91 -3.63 6.30
C ASN A 139 10.15 -2.60 5.19
N PRO A 140 9.68 -2.82 3.94
CA PRO A 140 9.75 -1.79 2.90
C PRO A 140 9.01 -0.50 3.27
N ALA A 141 7.85 -0.61 3.96
CA ALA A 141 7.13 0.55 4.45
C ALA A 141 7.89 1.32 5.52
N ARG A 142 8.52 0.63 6.46
CA ARG A 142 9.33 1.24 7.50
C ARG A 142 10.55 1.93 6.90
N ASP A 143 11.22 1.31 5.94
CA ASP A 143 12.36 1.91 5.25
C ASP A 143 11.97 3.15 4.45
N ALA A 144 10.87 3.08 3.70
CA ALA A 144 10.35 4.21 2.96
C ALA A 144 9.89 5.33 3.89
N PHE A 145 9.23 5.01 5.00
CA PHE A 145 8.85 5.97 6.04
C PHE A 145 10.07 6.73 6.56
N LYS A 146 11.12 6.02 7.02
CA LYS A 146 12.37 6.64 7.50
C LYS A 146 13.01 7.54 6.44
N ARG A 147 13.00 7.10 5.18
CA ARG A 147 13.56 7.84 4.04
C ARG A 147 12.76 9.07 3.62
N HIS A 148 11.51 9.23 4.05
CA HIS A 148 10.66 10.37 3.69
C HIS A 148 10.21 11.20 4.91
N LEU A 149 10.47 10.72 6.13
CA LEU A 149 10.14 11.43 7.35
C LEU A 149 10.84 12.79 7.39
N THR A 150 10.04 13.83 7.66
CA THR A 150 10.51 15.20 7.93
C THR A 150 10.86 15.35 9.41
N GLY A 151 11.74 16.30 9.75
CA GLY A 151 12.14 16.54 11.14
C GLY A 151 12.97 15.40 11.76
N ARG A 152 13.74 14.66 10.95
CA ARG A 152 14.62 13.58 11.43
C ARG A 152 15.54 14.08 12.55
N GLY A 153 15.70 13.27 13.58
CA GLY A 153 16.49 13.61 14.78
C GLY A 153 15.68 14.32 15.87
N TYR A 154 14.53 14.91 15.56
CA TYR A 154 13.59 15.47 16.55
C TYR A 154 12.39 14.56 16.81
N ARG A 155 12.14 13.62 15.89
CA ARG A 155 11.09 12.61 16.01
C ARG A 155 11.72 11.24 16.20
N PRO A 156 11.27 10.44 17.18
CA PRO A 156 11.60 9.03 17.18
C PRO A 156 11.06 8.40 15.89
N GLU A 157 11.76 7.38 15.38
CA GLU A 157 11.16 6.51 14.38
C GLU A 157 9.95 5.84 15.06
N ALA A 158 8.74 6.26 14.68
CA ALA A 158 7.50 5.71 15.21
C ALA A 158 7.41 4.19 15.00
#